data_AF-A0A2V9B0G3-F1
#
_entry.id   AF-A0A2V9B0G3-F1
#
_cell.length_a   1.000
_cell.length_b   1.000
_cell.length_c   1.000
_cell.angle_alpha   90.00
_cell.angle_beta   90.00
_cell.angle_gamma   90.00
#
_symmetry.space_group_name_H-M   'P 1'
#
loop_
_entity.id
_entity.type
_entity.pdbx_description
1 polymer ?
#
loop_
_entity_poly.entity_id
_entity_poly.type
_entity_poly.pdbx_seq_one_letter_code
_entity_poly.pdbx_strand_id
1 'polypeptide(L)' 'MREKKSTFGKDRRRKHHHWLVTVFYADGERFGRVYTDHDKATRFAERQKRSPVVKTARVTQIS' A
#
# COMPACT_ATOMS: atom_id res chain seq x y z
N MET A 1 -5.18 -16.67 -33.86
CA MET A 1 -4.37 -16.66 -32.61
C MET A 1 -5.28 -17.07 -31.46
N ARG A 2 -4.99 -18.17 -30.75
CA ARG A 2 -5.71 -18.52 -29.52
C ARG A 2 -5.28 -17.54 -28.43
N GLU A 3 -6.15 -16.62 -28.04
CA GLU A 3 -6.00 -15.90 -26.76
C GLU A 3 -5.94 -16.96 -25.66
N LYS A 4 -4.74 -17.16 -25.10
CA LYS A 4 -4.59 -17.87 -23.82
C LYS A 4 -5.42 -17.08 -22.82
N LYS A 5 -6.63 -17.57 -22.50
CA LYS A 5 -7.43 -17.09 -21.36
C LYS A 5 -6.56 -17.24 -20.13
N SER A 6 -5.90 -16.15 -19.78
CA SER A 6 -5.02 -16.10 -18.65
C SER A 6 -5.84 -16.44 -17.40
N THR A 7 -5.30 -17.27 -16.53
CA THR A 7 -5.96 -17.66 -15.27
C THR A 7 -6.06 -16.50 -14.27
N PHE A 8 -5.68 -15.29 -14.68
CA PHE A 8 -5.75 -14.05 -13.91
C PHE A 8 -7.15 -13.74 -13.36
N GLY A 9 -8.23 -14.19 -14.00
CA GLY A 9 -9.59 -14.03 -13.48
C GLY A 9 -9.87 -14.84 -12.20
N LYS A 10 -9.04 -15.84 -11.87
CA LYS A 10 -9.14 -16.64 -10.64
C LYS A 10 -8.23 -16.11 -9.52
N ASP A 11 -7.40 -15.09 -9.77
CA ASP A 11 -6.50 -14.55 -8.75
C ASP A 11 -7.29 -13.73 -7.73
N ARG A 12 -7.58 -14.35 -6.58
CA ARG A 12 -8.33 -13.74 -5.48
C ARG A 12 -7.66 -12.46 -4.96
N ARG A 13 -6.34 -12.28 -5.15
CA ARG A 13 -5.61 -11.06 -4.73
C ARG A 13 -6.08 -9.82 -5.48
N ARG A 14 -6.51 -9.96 -6.74
CA ARG A 14 -7.01 -8.85 -7.57
C ARG A 14 -8.41 -8.38 -7.20
N LYS A 15 -9.12 -9.08 -6.31
CA LYS A 15 -10.45 -8.67 -5.82
C LYS A 15 -10.39 -7.66 -4.68
N HIS A 16 -9.22 -7.47 -4.06
CA HIS A 16 -9.05 -6.55 -2.95
C HIS A 16 -8.62 -5.18 -3.45
N HIS A 17 -9.14 -4.12 -2.83
CA HIS A 17 -8.56 -2.80 -2.98
C HIS A 17 -7.17 -2.79 -2.35
N HIS A 18 -6.20 -2.28 -3.10
CA HIS A 18 -4.83 -2.12 -2.67
C HIS A 18 -4.63 -0.71 -2.14
N TRP A 19 -3.92 -0.61 -1.04
CA TRP A 19 -3.66 0.62 -0.31
C TRP A 19 -2.15 0.76 -0.15
N LEU A 20 -1.58 1.77 -0.80
CA LEU A 20 -0.19 2.13 -0.63
C LEU A 20 -0.05 3.04 0.59
N VAL A 21 0.82 2.64 1.53
CA VAL A 21 1.33 3.54 2.55
C VAL A 21 2.68 4.07 2.09
N THR A 22 2.81 5.40 2.06
CA THR A 22 4.07 6.10 1.80
C THR A 22 4.51 6.83 3.07
N VAL A 23 5.68 6.46 3.59
CA VAL A 23 6.35 7.13 4.71
C VAL A 23 7.39 8.08 4.15
N PHE A 24 7.39 9.32 4.64
CA PHE A 24 8.37 10.34 4.29
C PHE A 24 9.21 10.62 5.54
N TYR A 25 10.51 10.38 5.45
CA TYR A 25 11.45 10.63 6.53
C TYR A 25 11.93 12.09 6.53
N ALA A 26 12.54 12.52 7.63
CA ALA A 26 13.03 13.88 7.80
C ALA A 26 14.20 14.24 6.87
N ASP A 27 14.99 13.23 6.48
CA ASP A 27 16.12 13.33 5.53
C ASP A 27 15.69 13.40 4.05
N GLY A 28 14.39 13.26 3.77
CA GLY A 28 13.84 13.26 2.42
C GLY A 28 13.70 11.87 1.78
N GLU A 29 14.20 10.82 2.42
CA GLU A 29 13.98 9.44 1.98
C GLU A 29 12.50 9.04 2.11
N ARG A 30 12.10 8.03 1.32
CA ARG A 30 10.73 7.55 1.28
C ARG A 30 10.68 6.03 1.30
N PHE A 31 9.72 5.51 2.05
CA PHE A 31 9.44 4.08 2.12
C PHE A 31 7.99 3.80 1.69
N GLY A 32 7.79 2.75 0.88
CA GLY A 32 6.49 2.35 0.36
C GLY A 32 6.11 0.93 0.80
N ARG A 33 4.87 0.74 1.25
CA ARG A 33 4.31 -0.59 1.57
C ARG A 33 2.86 -0.71 1.13
N VAL A 34 2.53 -1.78 0.41
CA VAL A 34 1.17 -2.06 -0.06
C VAL A 34 0.44 -3.01 0.90
N TYR A 35 -0.83 -2.71 1.13
CA TYR A 35 -1.77 -3.52 1.90
C TYR A 35 -3.00 -3.82 1.05
N THR A 36 -3.67 -4.95 1.32
CA THR A 36 -4.97 -5.29 0.73
C THR A 36 -6.15 -4.88 1.62
N ASP A 37 -5.85 -4.24 2.76
CA ASP A 37 -6.78 -3.91 3.84
C ASP A 37 -6.49 -2.48 4.29
N HIS A 38 -7.52 -1.63 4.24
CA HIS A 38 -7.41 -0.20 4.54
C HIS A 38 -7.07 0.07 6.01
N ASP A 39 -7.64 -0.69 6.93
CA ASP A 39 -7.48 -0.47 8.37
C ASP A 39 -6.07 -0.84 8.81
N LYS A 40 -5.50 -1.92 8.25
CA LYS A 40 -4.09 -2.28 8.45
C LYS A 40 -3.14 -1.22 7.90
N ALA A 41 -3.44 -0.69 6.71
CA ALA A 41 -2.66 0.40 6.11
C ALA A 41 -2.69 1.65 7.01
N THR A 42 -3.88 2.05 7.47
CA THR A 42 -4.10 3.22 8.33
C THR A 42 -3.41 3.07 9.68
N ARG A 43 -3.57 1.93 10.36
CA ARG A 43 -2.89 1.66 11.65
C ARG A 43 -1.37 1.69 11.51
N PHE A 44 -0.82 1.19 10.40
CA PHE A 44 0.61 1.28 10.13
C PHE A 44 1.04 2.73 9.94
N ALA A 45 0.33 3.51 9.12
CA ALA A 45 0.63 4.93 8.90
C ALA A 45 0.59 5.73 10.21
N GLU A 46 -0.44 5.54 11.04
CA GLU A 46 -0.56 6.20 12.35
C GLU A 46 0.58 5.81 13.30
N ARG A 47 1.02 4.54 13.28
CA ARG A 47 2.19 4.14 14.06
C ARG A 47 3.46 4.83 13.56
N GLN A 48 3.64 4.96 12.25
CA GLN A 48 4.82 5.63 11.68
C GLN A 48 4.85 7.12 12.04
N LYS A 49 3.71 7.81 12.04
CA LYS A 49 3.61 9.23 12.44
C LYS A 49 4.07 9.50 13.88
N ARG A 50 4.07 8.50 14.76
CA ARG A 50 4.57 8.62 16.14
C ARG A 50 6.10 8.56 16.25
N SER A 51 6.79 8.17 15.17
CA SER A 51 8.24 8.08 15.15
C SER A 51 8.87 9.45 14.95
N PRO A 52 9.90 9.83 15.74
CA PRO A 52 10.54 11.14 15.63
C PRO A 52 11.31 11.35 14.31
N VAL A 53 11.67 10.27 13.61
CA VAL A 53 12.38 10.36 12.32
C VAL A 53 11.44 10.48 11.12
N VAL A 54 10.14 10.29 11.34
CA VAL A 54 9.12 10.35 10.27
C VAL A 54 8.56 11.75 10.21
N LYS A 55 8.61 12.37 9.03
CA LYS A 55 7.99 13.67 8.77
C LYS A 55 6.49 13.54 8.54
N THR A 56 6.07 12.56 7.74
CA THR A 56 4.65 12.28 7.49
C THR A 56 4.46 10.88 6.92
N ALA A 57 3.25 10.35 7.04
CA ALA A 57 2.84 9.10 6.40
C ALA A 57 1.47 9.29 5.74
N ARG A 58 1.31 8.79 4.50
CA ARG A 58 0.09 8.90 3.70
C ARG A 58 -0.40 7.53 3.26
N VAL A 59 -1.72 7.36 3.20
CA VAL A 59 -2.38 6.16 2.67
C VAL A 59 -3.12 6.55 1.39
N THR A 60 -3.00 5.75 0.34
CA THR A 60 -3.65 6.01 -0.95
C THR A 60 -4.14 4.70 -1.55
N GLN A 61 -5.39 4.67 -2.04
CA GLN A 61 -5.90 3.54 -2.79
C GLN A 61 -5.26 3.52 -4.19
N ILE A 62 -4.74 2.36 -4.61
CA ILE A 62 -4.00 2.21 -5.89
C ILE A 62 -4.62 1.16 -6.83
N SER A 63 -5.80 0.63 -6.50
CA SER A 63 -6.56 -0.29 -7.35
C SER A 63 -8.06 -0.08 -7.28
#